data_AF-A0A4Y2GKH8-F1
#
_entry.id   AF-A0A4Y2GKH8-F1
#
_cell.length_a   1.000
_cell.length_b   1.000
_cell.length_c   1.000
_cell.angle_alpha   90.00
_cell.angle_beta   90.00
_cell.angle_gamma   90.00
#
_symmetry.space_group_name_H-M   'P 1'
#
loop_
_entity.id
_entity.type
_entity.pdbx_description
1 polymer ?
#
loop_
_entity_poly.entity_id
_entity_poly.type
_entity_poly.pdbx_seq_one_letter_code
_entity_poly.pdbx_strand_id
1 'polypeptide(L)'
;MSSQGPKEELLGLLPLSGQTRGEDIANAVQKCLEDNGIDINKILSIASDGARNMESGKILHFKNLKQYRIETNATIEANYFSIALKNMKDGFAARFEQFKTNKSTLAFIVNPLNTNTNEINIKPFGIDAGSLQMQLLDLKTKDFWSGKFTELKSKLE
;
A
#
# COMPACT_ATOMS: atom_id res chain seq x y z
N MET A 1 16.59 -27.94 -8.80
CA MET A 1 15.20 -27.46 -8.89
C MET A 1 15.14 -26.12 -8.18
N SER A 2 14.83 -25.03 -8.88
CA SER A 2 14.54 -23.75 -8.23
C SER A 2 13.30 -23.96 -7.36
N SER A 3 13.42 -23.91 -6.04
CA SER A 3 12.24 -23.79 -5.20
C SER A 3 11.66 -22.41 -5.50
N GLN A 4 10.58 -22.36 -6.27
CA GLN A 4 9.81 -21.13 -6.35
C GLN A 4 9.41 -20.80 -4.92
N GLY A 5 9.93 -19.67 -4.42
CA GLY A 5 9.56 -19.14 -3.12
C GLY A 5 8.06 -18.82 -3.06
N PRO A 6 7.58 -18.36 -1.89
CA PRO A 6 6.20 -17.91 -1.78
C PRO A 6 5.87 -16.89 -2.87
N LYS A 7 4.69 -17.02 -3.49
CA LYS A 7 4.19 -16.08 -4.49
C LYS A 7 3.84 -14.77 -3.80
N GLU A 8 4.34 -13.66 -4.34
CA GLU A 8 4.10 -12.33 -3.79
C GLU A 8 3.23 -11.51 -4.75
N GLU A 9 2.09 -11.00 -4.28
CA GLU A 9 1.12 -10.28 -5.11
C GLU A 9 0.52 -9.09 -4.36
N LEU A 10 0.23 -8.01 -5.10
CA LEU A 10 -0.53 -6.87 -4.58
C LEU A 10 -2.02 -7.22 -4.64
N LEU A 11 -2.67 -7.27 -3.48
CA LEU A 11 -4.10 -7.60 -3.39
C LEU A 11 -5.01 -6.40 -3.70
N GLY A 12 -4.63 -5.19 -3.29
CA GLY A 12 -5.46 -4.01 -3.53
C GLY A 12 -4.87 -2.71 -2.98
N LEU A 13 -5.35 -1.59 -3.51
CA LEU A 13 -5.12 -0.23 -2.99
C LEU A 13 -6.47 0.33 -2.57
N LEU A 14 -6.66 0.46 -1.25
CA LEU A 14 -7.94 0.86 -0.67
C LEU A 14 -7.86 2.31 -0.20
N PRO A 15 -8.75 3.20 -0.67
CA PRO A 15 -8.86 4.52 -0.08
C PRO A 15 -9.46 4.39 1.33
N LEU A 16 -8.79 5.01 2.31
CA LEU A 16 -9.33 5.17 3.67
C LEU A 16 -9.67 6.65 3.85
N SER A 17 -10.91 6.96 4.24
CA SER A 17 -11.35 8.33 4.52
C SER A 17 -11.21 8.66 6.01
N GLY A 18 -10.91 9.93 6.33
CA GLY A 18 -10.92 10.45 7.69
C GLY A 18 -9.74 10.03 8.59
N GLN A 19 -10.01 9.94 9.90
CA GLN A 19 -9.02 9.53 10.91
C GLN A 19 -8.94 8.00 10.94
N THR A 20 -7.79 7.43 10.56
CA THR A 20 -7.56 5.98 10.43
C THR A 20 -7.48 5.28 11.78
N ARG A 21 -8.64 5.01 12.40
CA ARG A 21 -8.70 4.15 13.59
C ARG A 21 -8.41 2.70 13.19
N GLY A 22 -7.98 1.90 14.17
CA GLY A 22 -7.69 0.49 13.94
C GLY A 22 -8.91 -0.29 13.43
N GLU A 23 -10.13 0.10 13.84
CA GLU A 23 -11.38 -0.50 13.36
C GLU A 23 -11.63 -0.23 11.88
N ASP A 24 -11.36 0.99 11.40
CA ASP A 24 -11.54 1.36 9.99
C ASP A 24 -10.59 0.56 9.08
N ILE A 25 -9.34 0.38 9.52
CA ILE A 25 -8.35 -0.44 8.82
C ILE A 25 -8.76 -1.91 8.82
N ALA A 26 -9.20 -2.45 9.97
CA ALA A 26 -9.62 -3.85 10.08
C ALA A 26 -10.79 -4.16 9.14
N ASN A 27 -11.81 -3.30 9.12
CA ASN A 27 -12.97 -3.42 8.23
C ASN A 27 -12.56 -3.37 6.76
N ALA A 28 -11.66 -2.45 6.39
CA ALA A 28 -11.19 -2.32 5.01
C ALA A 28 -10.38 -3.56 4.56
N VAL A 29 -9.49 -4.08 5.42
CA VAL A 29 -8.71 -5.29 5.13
C VAL A 29 -9.64 -6.50 5.01
N GLN A 30 -10.58 -6.68 5.94
CA GLN A 30 -11.51 -7.80 5.91
C GLN A 30 -12.35 -7.79 4.62
N LYS A 31 -12.94 -6.64 4.28
CA LYS A 31 -13.70 -6.49 3.04
C LYS A 31 -12.84 -6.78 1.81
N CYS A 32 -11.60 -6.30 1.77
CA CYS A 32 -10.68 -6.57 0.66
C CYS A 32 -10.35 -8.07 0.49
N LEU A 33 -10.18 -8.80 1.61
CA LEU A 33 -10.00 -10.25 1.56
C LEU A 33 -11.25 -10.95 1.02
N GLU A 34 -12.44 -10.57 1.51
CA GLU A 34 -13.73 -11.11 1.07
C GLU A 34 -13.97 -10.86 -0.42
N ASP A 35 -13.77 -9.62 -0.90
CA ASP A 35 -13.92 -9.22 -2.30
C ASP A 35 -12.98 -10.00 -3.23
N ASN A 36 -11.83 -10.45 -2.73
CA ASN A 36 -10.87 -11.27 -3.47
C ASN A 36 -11.04 -12.79 -3.22
N GLY A 37 -12.08 -13.22 -2.50
CA GLY A 37 -12.35 -14.63 -2.21
C GLY A 37 -11.33 -15.29 -1.29
N ILE A 38 -10.62 -14.49 -0.48
CA ILE A 38 -9.64 -14.97 0.50
C ILE A 38 -10.34 -15.18 1.83
N ASP A 39 -10.46 -16.45 2.23
CA ASP A 39 -10.97 -16.83 3.55
C ASP A 39 -10.01 -16.34 4.64
N ILE A 40 -10.51 -15.45 5.51
CA ILE A 40 -9.74 -14.87 6.62
C ILE A 40 -9.18 -15.93 7.56
N ASN A 41 -9.83 -17.10 7.68
CA ASN A 41 -9.36 -18.20 8.52
C ASN A 41 -8.10 -18.89 7.96
N LYS A 42 -7.78 -18.65 6.68
CA LYS A 42 -6.56 -19.15 6.04
C LYS A 42 -5.39 -18.16 6.15
N ILE A 43 -5.62 -16.96 6.70
CA ILE A 43 -4.56 -15.98 6.92
C ILE A 43 -3.73 -16.40 8.13
N LEU A 44 -2.45 -16.72 7.88
CA LEU A 44 -1.52 -17.10 8.93
C LEU A 44 -1.03 -15.88 9.74
N SER A 45 -0.84 -14.74 9.08
CA SER A 45 -0.28 -13.53 9.71
C SER A 45 -0.65 -12.27 8.94
N ILE A 46 -0.87 -11.18 9.69
CA ILE A 46 -1.00 -9.82 9.15
C ILE A 46 0.13 -8.99 9.75
N ALA A 47 0.90 -8.31 8.90
CA ALA A 47 1.94 -7.39 9.32
C ALA A 47 1.52 -5.97 8.93
N SER A 48 1.45 -5.08 9.92
CA SER A 48 1.40 -3.63 9.71
C SER A 48 2.73 -3.02 10.11
N ASP A 49 2.99 -1.80 9.66
CA ASP A 49 4.24 -1.10 9.94
C ASP A 49 4.49 -0.93 11.45
N GLY A 50 3.43 -0.89 12.29
CA GLY A 50 3.49 -1.07 13.75
C GLY A 50 4.54 -0.21 14.47
N ALA A 51 5.04 0.82 13.80
CA ALA A 51 6.47 1.12 13.84
C ALA A 51 6.94 1.61 15.21
N ARG A 52 6.10 2.41 15.89
CA ARG A 52 6.48 3.11 17.12
C ARG A 52 6.68 2.19 18.34
N ASN A 53 5.97 1.06 18.43
CA ASN A 53 6.09 0.16 19.60
C ASN A 53 7.16 -0.90 19.42
N MET A 54 7.39 -1.33 18.17
CA MET A 54 8.45 -2.27 17.82
C MET A 54 9.83 -1.61 17.93
N GLU A 55 9.98 -0.36 17.46
CA GLU A 55 11.24 0.40 17.58
C GLU A 55 11.65 0.66 19.03
N SER A 56 10.67 0.81 19.95
CA SER A 56 10.95 1.03 21.38
C SER A 56 11.17 -0.25 22.18
N GLY A 57 11.03 -1.44 21.57
CA GLY A 57 11.11 -2.74 22.26
C GLY A 57 10.01 -2.97 23.30
N LYS A 58 8.99 -2.09 23.34
CA LYS A 58 7.93 -2.13 24.34
C LYS A 58 6.76 -2.99 23.82
N ILE A 59 6.60 -4.16 24.42
CA ILE A 59 5.50 -5.11 24.16
C ILE A 59 4.17 -4.62 24.79
N LEU A 60 3.98 -3.30 24.95
CA LEU A 60 2.85 -2.72 25.69
C LEU A 60 1.48 -3.08 25.09
N HIS A 61 1.43 -3.29 23.77
CA HIS A 61 0.18 -3.51 23.03
C HIS A 61 -0.03 -4.97 22.62
N PHE A 62 0.91 -5.89 22.89
CA PHE A 62 0.75 -7.32 22.62
C PHE A 62 0.31 -8.05 23.90
N LYS A 63 -0.96 -7.90 24.26
CA LYS A 63 -1.53 -8.45 25.51
C LYS A 63 -1.26 -9.95 25.67
N ASN A 64 -1.45 -10.73 24.60
CA ASN A 64 -1.25 -12.19 24.64
C ASN A 64 0.22 -12.56 24.83
N LEU A 65 1.14 -11.87 24.16
CA LEU A 65 2.57 -12.12 24.27
C LEU A 65 3.10 -11.74 25.66
N LYS A 66 2.60 -10.64 26.22
CA LYS A 66 2.88 -10.24 27.61
C LYS A 66 2.34 -11.28 28.60
N GLN A 67 1.12 -11.79 28.38
CA GLN A 67 0.50 -12.82 29.21
C GLN A 67 1.31 -14.13 29.18
N TYR A 68 1.64 -14.62 27.99
CA TYR A 68 2.48 -15.80 27.80
C TYR A 68 3.81 -15.69 28.55
N ARG A 69 4.49 -14.54 28.45
CA ARG A 69 5.74 -14.28 29.19
C ARG A 69 5.56 -14.39 30.70
N ILE A 70 4.45 -13.87 31.23
CA ILE A 70 4.14 -13.91 32.67
C ILE A 70 3.83 -15.34 33.11
N GLU A 71 3.01 -16.06 32.36
CA GLU A 71 2.54 -17.41 32.69
C GLU A 71 3.64 -18.47 32.60
N THR A 72 4.51 -18.35 31.59
CA THR A 72 5.53 -19.38 31.29
C THR A 72 6.93 -19.01 31.76
N ASN A 73 7.13 -17.77 32.23
CA ASN A 73 8.44 -17.19 32.50
C ASN A 73 9.42 -17.30 31.31
N ALA A 74 8.90 -17.44 30.08
CA ALA A 74 9.70 -17.61 28.88
C ALA A 74 10.48 -16.34 28.53
N THR A 75 11.74 -16.49 28.16
CA THR A 75 12.54 -15.40 27.57
C THR A 75 12.09 -15.18 26.13
N ILE A 76 11.53 -14.01 25.84
CA ILE A 76 11.22 -13.61 24.46
C ILE A 76 12.48 -12.99 23.86
N GLU A 77 13.03 -13.63 22.83
CA GLU A 77 14.20 -13.13 22.10
C GLU A 77 13.82 -11.95 21.20
N ALA A 78 13.61 -10.79 21.83
CA ALA A 78 13.17 -9.57 21.15
C ALA A 78 14.09 -9.18 19.98
N ASN A 79 15.38 -9.49 20.07
CA ASN A 79 16.35 -9.23 19.01
C ASN A 79 16.02 -9.98 17.71
N TYR A 80 15.62 -11.26 17.81
CA TYR A 80 15.19 -12.03 16.64
C TYR A 80 14.00 -11.36 15.93
N PHE A 81 12.98 -10.98 16.70
CA PHE A 81 11.80 -10.31 16.15
C PHE A 81 12.16 -8.95 15.54
N SER A 82 12.99 -8.15 16.19
CA SER A 82 13.45 -6.87 15.66
C SER A 82 14.18 -7.03 14.32
N ILE A 83 15.05 -8.03 14.18
CA ILE A 83 15.74 -8.33 12.92
C ILE A 83 14.75 -8.78 11.85
N ALA A 84 13.85 -9.72 12.19
CA ALA A 84 12.84 -10.23 11.25
C ALA A 84 11.93 -9.12 10.75
N LEU A 85 11.46 -8.23 11.65
CA LEU A 85 10.63 -7.08 11.31
C LEU A 85 11.39 -6.06 10.46
N LYS A 86 12.65 -5.79 10.78
CA LYS A 86 13.48 -4.91 9.97
C LYS A 86 13.63 -5.46 8.55
N ASN A 87 13.95 -6.75 8.41
CA ASN A 87 14.08 -7.38 7.10
C ASN A 87 12.75 -7.37 6.33
N MET A 88 11.62 -7.60 7.01
CA MET A 88 10.29 -7.52 6.41
C MET A 88 9.95 -6.10 5.97
N LYS A 89 10.27 -5.09 6.79
CA LYS A 89 10.12 -3.67 6.46
C LYS A 89 10.98 -3.28 5.26
N ASP A 90 12.25 -3.66 5.25
CA ASP A 90 13.20 -3.32 4.19
C ASP A 90 12.80 -4.03 2.87
N GLY A 91 12.39 -5.30 2.95
CA GLY A 91 11.85 -6.04 1.80
C GLY A 91 10.53 -5.47 1.29
N PHE A 92 9.63 -5.05 2.18
CA PHE A 92 8.42 -4.31 1.80
C PHE A 92 8.77 -2.98 1.12
N ALA A 93 9.62 -2.16 1.73
CA ALA A 93 10.04 -0.89 1.14
C ALA A 93 10.64 -1.08 -0.25
N ALA A 94 11.56 -2.03 -0.41
CA ALA A 94 12.20 -2.36 -1.68
C ALA A 94 11.19 -2.74 -2.78
N ARG A 95 10.16 -3.54 -2.47
CA ARG A 95 9.11 -3.94 -3.43
C ARG A 95 8.26 -2.76 -3.90
N PHE A 96 8.06 -1.77 -3.03
CA PHE A 96 7.23 -0.61 -3.30
C PHE A 96 8.05 0.61 -3.75
N GLU A 97 9.38 0.48 -3.91
CA GLU A 97 10.23 1.54 -4.47
C GLU A 97 9.76 1.98 -5.86
N GLN A 98 9.19 1.06 -6.64
CA GLN A 98 8.62 1.39 -7.94
C GLN A 98 7.53 2.48 -7.84
N PHE A 99 6.74 2.53 -6.76
CA PHE A 99 5.75 3.59 -6.57
C PHE A 99 6.39 4.94 -6.29
N LYS A 100 7.59 4.97 -5.69
CA LYS A 100 8.38 6.20 -5.56
C LYS A 100 8.90 6.64 -6.92
N THR A 101 9.41 5.71 -7.74
CA THR A 101 9.90 6.02 -9.09
C THR A 101 8.79 6.44 -10.05
N ASN A 102 7.56 5.96 -9.83
CA ASN A 102 6.38 6.25 -10.64
C ASN A 102 5.43 7.25 -9.98
N LYS A 103 5.93 8.03 -9.00
CA LYS A 103 5.10 8.96 -8.21
C LYS A 103 4.29 9.91 -9.10
N SER A 104 4.94 10.51 -10.11
CA SER A 104 4.28 11.43 -11.04
C SER A 104 3.26 10.71 -11.93
N THR A 105 3.49 9.45 -12.31
CA THR A 105 2.51 8.64 -13.05
C THR A 105 1.27 8.33 -12.21
N LEU A 106 1.42 8.01 -10.93
CA LEU A 106 0.28 7.79 -10.04
C LEU A 106 -0.49 9.09 -9.78
N ALA A 107 0.24 10.21 -9.59
CA ALA A 107 -0.37 11.52 -9.44
C ALA A 107 -1.19 11.91 -10.66
N PHE A 108 -0.74 11.53 -11.86
CA PHE A 108 -1.47 11.74 -13.11
C PHE A 108 -2.82 11.01 -13.12
N ILE A 109 -2.91 9.78 -12.59
CA ILE A 109 -4.19 9.03 -12.53
C ILE A 109 -5.23 9.77 -11.69
N VAL A 110 -4.79 10.38 -10.58
CA VAL A 110 -5.68 11.09 -9.64
C VAL A 110 -5.97 12.51 -10.08
N ASN A 111 -5.00 13.18 -10.71
CA ASN A 111 -5.08 14.59 -11.07
C ASN A 111 -4.45 14.85 -12.45
N PRO A 112 -5.08 14.35 -13.53
CA PRO A 112 -4.46 14.33 -14.86
C PRO A 112 -4.25 15.74 -15.45
N LEU A 113 -5.04 16.72 -15.03
CA LEU A 113 -4.99 18.09 -15.55
C LEU A 113 -3.82 18.91 -14.96
N ASN A 114 -3.40 18.61 -13.73
CA ASN A 114 -2.41 19.41 -13.00
C ASN A 114 -1.04 18.73 -12.87
N THR A 115 -0.89 17.49 -13.36
CA THR A 115 0.36 16.75 -13.24
C THR A 115 1.36 17.15 -14.33
N ASN A 116 2.64 17.26 -13.96
CA ASN A 116 3.71 17.51 -14.93
C ASN A 116 3.88 16.29 -15.85
N THR A 117 3.44 16.43 -17.10
CA THR A 117 3.48 15.34 -18.10
C THR A 117 4.89 14.91 -18.49
N ASN A 118 5.89 15.77 -18.26
CA ASN A 118 7.29 15.46 -18.57
C ASN A 118 7.92 14.49 -17.57
N GLU A 119 7.31 14.32 -16.40
CA GLU A 119 7.80 13.44 -15.32
C GLU A 119 7.06 12.08 -15.28
N ILE A 120 6.10 11.86 -16.18
CA ILE A 120 5.33 10.61 -16.22
C ILE A 120 6.24 9.49 -16.75
N ASN A 121 6.48 8.48 -15.93
CA ASN A 121 7.15 7.26 -16.36
C ASN A 121 6.13 6.26 -16.93
N ILE A 122 6.20 6.06 -18.24
CA ILE A 122 5.28 5.20 -19.00
C ILE A 122 5.88 3.86 -19.41
N LYS A 123 7.20 3.69 -19.26
CA LYS A 123 7.92 2.46 -19.63
C LYS A 123 7.34 1.19 -18.99
N PRO A 124 6.97 1.19 -17.69
CA PRO A 124 6.42 0.00 -17.05
C PRO A 124 5.08 -0.48 -17.64
N PHE A 125 4.38 0.39 -18.37
CA PHE A 125 3.03 0.12 -18.87
C PHE A 125 3.00 -0.21 -20.37
N GLY A 126 4.15 -0.19 -21.06
CA GLY A 126 4.23 -0.46 -22.50
C GLY A 126 3.46 0.55 -23.36
N ILE A 127 3.24 1.76 -22.85
CA ILE A 127 2.50 2.82 -23.55
C ILE A 127 3.46 3.56 -24.50
N ASP A 128 2.99 3.84 -25.71
CA ASP A 128 3.70 4.68 -26.66
C ASP A 128 3.71 6.16 -26.24
N ALA A 129 4.90 6.76 -26.21
CA ALA A 129 5.09 8.13 -25.75
C ALA A 129 4.39 9.17 -26.65
N GLY A 130 4.46 8.98 -27.97
CA GLY A 130 3.86 9.91 -28.93
C GLY A 130 2.33 9.89 -28.86
N SER A 131 1.74 8.70 -28.78
CA SER A 131 0.30 8.50 -28.60
C SER A 131 -0.20 9.16 -27.32
N LEU A 132 0.50 8.94 -26.19
CA LEU A 132 0.13 9.57 -24.93
C LEU A 132 0.22 11.09 -25.00
N GLN A 133 1.27 11.65 -25.59
CA GLN A 133 1.40 13.10 -25.74
C GLN A 133 0.25 13.72 -26.54
N MET A 134 -0.17 13.06 -27.63
CA MET A 134 -1.32 13.50 -28.42
C MET A 134 -2.62 13.47 -27.63
N GLN A 135 -2.86 12.40 -26.86
CA GLN A 135 -4.04 12.27 -26.01
C GLN A 135 -4.04 13.31 -24.87
N LEU A 136 -2.87 13.60 -24.29
CA LEU A 136 -2.72 14.63 -23.26
C LEU A 136 -2.99 16.03 -23.80
N LEU A 137 -2.58 16.31 -25.03
CA LEU A 137 -2.89 17.58 -25.70
C LEU A 137 -4.40 17.71 -25.89
N ASP A 138 -5.06 16.67 -26.41
CA ASP A 138 -6.52 16.63 -26.61
C ASP A 138 -7.29 16.78 -25.29
N LEU A 139 -6.79 16.15 -24.21
CA LEU A 139 -7.38 16.27 -22.87
C LEU A 139 -7.32 17.71 -22.34
N LYS A 140 -6.22 18.43 -22.61
CA LYS A 140 -6.02 19.81 -22.15
C LYS A 140 -6.80 20.83 -22.98
N THR A 141 -7.03 20.58 -24.26
CA THR A 141 -7.72 21.51 -25.16
C THR A 141 -9.24 21.35 -25.17
N LYS A 142 -9.76 20.22 -24.68
CA LYS A 142 -11.21 19.96 -24.63
C LYS A 142 -11.82 20.37 -23.28
N ASP A 143 -12.49 21.51 -23.28
CA ASP A 143 -13.23 22.05 -22.12
C ASP A 143 -14.25 21.06 -21.53
N PHE A 144 -14.81 20.17 -22.35
CA PHE A 144 -15.73 19.13 -21.90
C PHE A 144 -15.08 18.16 -20.91
N TRP A 145 -13.87 17.67 -21.23
CA TRP A 145 -13.20 16.68 -20.40
C TRP A 145 -12.62 17.31 -19.14
N SER A 146 -12.04 18.51 -19.25
CA SER A 146 -11.52 19.24 -18.09
C SER A 146 -12.64 19.55 -17.08
N GLY A 147 -13.82 19.96 -17.56
CA GLY A 147 -15.02 20.17 -16.74
C GLY A 147 -15.48 18.90 -16.03
N LYS A 148 -15.61 17.78 -16.77
CA LYS A 148 -16.06 16.50 -16.21
C LYS A 148 -15.10 15.95 -15.16
N PHE A 149 -13.78 16.04 -15.37
CA PHE A 149 -12.79 15.61 -14.38
C PHE A 149 -12.83 16.49 -13.13
N THR A 150 -13.01 17.81 -13.28
CA THR A 150 -13.13 18.73 -12.15
C THR A 150 -14.36 18.41 -11.30
N GLU A 151 -15.51 18.15 -11.93
CA GLU A 151 -16.74 17.76 -11.25
C GLU A 151 -16.64 16.39 -10.55
N LEU A 152 -16.02 15.40 -11.18
CA LEU A 152 -15.82 14.09 -10.55
C LEU A 152 -14.89 14.19 -9.33
N LYS A 153 -13.83 15.00 -9.44
CA LYS A 153 -12.89 15.20 -8.35
C LYS A 153 -13.56 15.83 -7.12
N SER A 154 -14.43 16.83 -7.32
CA SER A 154 -15.13 17.48 -6.20
C SER A 154 -16.16 16.59 -5.49
N LYS A 155 -16.58 15.47 -6.11
CA LYS A 155 -17.43 14.46 -5.46
C LYS A 155 -16.64 13.43 -4.65
N LEU A 156 -15.34 13.33 -4.89
CA LEU A 156 -14.44 12.36 -4.27
C LEU A 156 -13.72 12.91 -3.03
N GLU A 157 -13.52 14.23 -3.00
CA GLU A 157 -13.02 15.02 -1.86
C GLU A 157 -14.16 15.42 -0.91
#